data_AF-A0A969X213-F1
#
_entry.id   AF-A0A969X213-F1
#
_cell.length_a   1.000
_cell.length_b   1.000
_cell.length_c   1.000
_cell.angle_alpha   90.00
_cell.angle_beta   90.00
_cell.angle_gamma   90.00
#
_symmetry.space_group_name_H-M   'P 1'
#
loop_
_entity.id
_entity.type
_entity.pdbx_description
1 polymer ?
#
loop_
_entity_poly.entity_id
_entity_poly.type
_entity_poly.pdbx_seq_one_letter_code
_entity_poly.pdbx_strand_id
1 'polypeptide(L)'
;IDNNIGLAYQAMANCDSSMYYYRLAETEIPYLGITTYLKQIQSNNYKISLSLECNLTDSIPFYFNEIKKKFEIIDRYFIKIQSDNKKQNWENIKIEYYTNKVRSLHAVGRYFILLNQEENALEMFKEAVRFAKLSGNSSWIISSYQGWADACFAKGYFNECVKVTDTAISKALITTKDYKTLSELYEQKNQAQLKLGNNESAKISKYQSDLYIDSLELMIISEENISKRIELAINPINIAIKNFELRKSQLKQNIEKEVIIFEQENYIKNLKIIIISLASLIIAGIIVLLILIKKKKRTNKQQDLLKLEQEIENINLYFYDKNQQIKNNTKNLIDLQESLKSLLINPSEREKEEIKKAISKNSTFIFYKFENISLDKNTEIINDKFFTKLFDKFPNLSEKDRQLFAYIKLKLPISEIAKIQNSSERSINTNIYNLRRKLSFETDNALITFIQGF
;
A
#
# COMPACT_ATOMS: atom_id res chain seq x y z
N ILE A 1 -38.26 -12.17 3.35
CA ILE A 1 -39.22 -11.43 4.21
C ILE A 1 -40.34 -10.88 3.34
N ASP A 2 -39.99 -10.26 2.22
CA ASP A 2 -40.95 -9.66 1.28
C ASP A 2 -42.01 -10.63 0.75
N ASN A 3 -41.69 -11.91 0.49
CA ASN A 3 -42.73 -12.90 0.14
C ASN A 3 -43.84 -13.01 1.20
N ASN A 4 -43.51 -12.92 2.49
CA ASN A 4 -44.52 -12.98 3.55
C ASN A 4 -45.36 -11.70 3.62
N ILE A 5 -44.74 -10.55 3.33
CA ILE A 5 -45.46 -9.27 3.23
C ILE A 5 -46.41 -9.31 2.02
N GLY A 6 -45.94 -9.81 0.88
CA GLY A 6 -46.76 -10.01 -0.31
C GLY A 6 -47.95 -10.93 -0.05
N LEU A 7 -47.75 -12.03 0.70
CA LEU A 7 -48.84 -12.92 1.11
C LEU A 7 -49.85 -12.25 2.04
N ALA A 8 -49.40 -11.37 2.95
CA ALA A 8 -50.31 -10.61 3.81
C ALA A 8 -51.20 -9.66 2.97
N TYR A 9 -50.62 -8.94 2.01
CA TYR A 9 -51.40 -8.10 1.09
C TYR A 9 -52.32 -8.92 0.17
N GLN A 10 -51.88 -10.11 -0.27
CA GLN A 10 -52.71 -11.03 -1.04
C GLN A 10 -53.93 -11.47 -0.23
N ALA A 11 -53.76 -11.81 1.04
CA ALA A 11 -54.87 -12.16 1.94
C ALA A 11 -55.86 -11.01 2.16
N MET A 12 -55.43 -9.76 1.96
CA MET A 12 -56.27 -8.56 1.98
C MET A 12 -56.84 -8.20 0.60
N ALA A 13 -56.69 -9.08 -0.40
CA ALA A 13 -57.08 -8.85 -1.80
C ALA A 13 -56.44 -7.60 -2.44
N ASN A 14 -55.27 -7.17 -1.97
CA ASN A 14 -54.54 -6.02 -2.53
C ASN A 14 -53.50 -6.49 -3.55
N CYS A 15 -53.94 -6.62 -4.80
CA CYS A 15 -53.15 -7.14 -5.92
C CYS A 15 -51.85 -6.35 -6.17
N ASP A 16 -51.93 -5.03 -6.21
CA ASP A 16 -50.78 -4.16 -6.54
C ASP A 16 -49.68 -4.25 -5.49
N SER A 17 -50.06 -4.16 -4.21
CA SER A 17 -49.10 -4.25 -3.10
C SER A 17 -48.49 -5.65 -3.03
N SER A 18 -49.31 -6.69 -3.20
CA SER A 18 -48.82 -8.06 -3.22
C SER A 18 -47.80 -8.28 -4.34
N MET A 19 -48.10 -7.84 -5.57
CA MET A 19 -47.20 -7.96 -6.71
C MET A 19 -45.90 -7.16 -6.51
N TYR A 20 -45.97 -5.96 -5.91
CA TYR A 20 -44.80 -5.16 -5.58
C TYR A 20 -43.84 -5.93 -4.66
N TYR A 21 -44.34 -6.50 -3.56
CA TYR A 21 -43.50 -7.24 -2.61
C TYR A 21 -42.99 -8.56 -3.19
N TYR A 22 -43.73 -9.24 -4.08
CA TYR A 22 -43.21 -10.42 -4.78
C TYR A 22 -42.08 -10.08 -5.76
N ARG A 23 -42.12 -8.92 -6.42
CA ARG A 23 -41.00 -8.44 -7.24
C ARG A 23 -39.80 -8.06 -6.39
N LEU A 24 -40.03 -7.40 -5.24
CA LEU A 24 -38.95 -7.06 -4.31
C LEU A 24 -38.28 -8.31 -3.74
N ALA A 25 -39.06 -9.32 -3.37
CA ALA A 25 -38.54 -10.59 -2.88
C ALA A 25 -37.58 -11.27 -3.88
N GLU A 26 -37.79 -11.08 -5.18
CA GLU A 26 -36.97 -11.68 -6.23
C GLU A 26 -35.60 -11.01 -6.37
N THR A 27 -35.51 -9.69 -6.16
CA THR A 27 -34.23 -8.95 -6.24
C THR A 27 -33.29 -9.28 -5.08
N GLU A 28 -33.84 -9.78 -3.97
CA GLU A 28 -33.08 -10.20 -2.79
C GLU A 28 -32.57 -11.65 -2.86
N ILE A 29 -32.98 -12.44 -3.86
CA ILE A 29 -32.56 -13.84 -3.98
C ILE A 29 -31.14 -13.89 -4.60
N PRO A 30 -30.15 -14.53 -3.92
CA PRO A 30 -28.82 -14.74 -4.49
C PRO A 30 -28.87 -15.47 -5.84
N TYR A 31 -27.82 -15.43 -6.66
CA TYR A 31 -27.88 -16.00 -8.02
C TYR A 31 -27.50 -17.49 -8.13
N LEU A 32 -27.00 -18.14 -7.07
CA LEU A 32 -26.45 -19.50 -7.19
C LEU A 32 -26.98 -20.49 -6.13
N GLY A 33 -27.27 -21.72 -6.57
CA GLY A 33 -27.55 -22.89 -5.71
C GLY A 33 -28.97 -23.47 -5.82
N ILE A 34 -29.16 -24.71 -5.37
CA ILE A 34 -30.47 -25.40 -5.41
C ILE A 34 -31.50 -24.66 -4.55
N THR A 35 -31.13 -24.25 -3.33
CA THR A 35 -32.00 -23.48 -2.43
C THR A 35 -32.41 -22.14 -3.05
N THR A 36 -31.52 -21.53 -3.83
CA THR A 36 -31.81 -20.31 -4.59
C THR A 36 -32.89 -20.56 -5.65
N TYR A 37 -32.73 -21.60 -6.47
CA TYR A 37 -33.73 -21.96 -7.47
C TYR A 37 -35.08 -22.30 -6.84
N LEU A 38 -35.10 -23.00 -5.70
CA LEU A 38 -36.33 -23.30 -4.95
C LEU A 38 -37.03 -22.02 -4.47
N LYS A 39 -36.30 -21.03 -3.95
CA LYS A 39 -36.86 -19.73 -3.57
C LYS A 39 -37.45 -18.97 -4.76
N GLN A 40 -36.78 -19.00 -5.91
CA GLN A 40 -37.28 -18.38 -7.14
C GLN A 40 -38.55 -19.08 -7.65
N ILE A 41 -38.58 -20.42 -7.61
CA ILE A 41 -39.78 -21.21 -7.94
C ILE A 41 -40.92 -20.83 -7.00
N GLN A 42 -40.66 -20.75 -5.69
CA GLN A 42 -41.65 -20.38 -4.70
C GLN A 42 -42.21 -18.97 -4.98
N SER A 43 -41.36 -17.98 -5.26
CA SER A 43 -41.78 -16.62 -5.62
C SER A 43 -42.67 -16.61 -6.87
N ASN A 44 -42.28 -17.33 -7.93
CA ASN A 44 -43.10 -17.42 -9.14
C ASN A 44 -44.41 -18.16 -8.90
N ASN A 45 -44.45 -19.16 -8.03
CA ASN A 45 -45.70 -19.81 -7.62
C ASN A 45 -46.65 -18.83 -6.94
N TYR A 46 -46.13 -17.95 -6.07
CA TYR A 46 -46.95 -16.89 -5.47
C TYR A 46 -47.48 -15.91 -6.51
N LYS A 47 -46.65 -15.50 -7.48
CA LYS A 47 -47.10 -14.63 -8.58
C LYS A 47 -48.18 -15.28 -9.43
N ILE A 48 -48.10 -16.59 -9.72
CA ILE A 48 -49.17 -17.29 -10.45
C ILE A 48 -50.44 -17.34 -9.60
N SER A 49 -50.35 -17.67 -8.32
CA SER A 49 -51.51 -17.69 -7.41
C SER A 49 -52.20 -16.33 -7.36
N LEU A 50 -51.43 -15.26 -7.19
CA LEU A 50 -51.93 -13.89 -7.20
C LEU A 50 -52.55 -13.54 -8.56
N SER A 51 -51.93 -13.96 -9.66
CA SER A 51 -52.45 -13.70 -11.01
C SER A 51 -53.79 -14.39 -11.24
N LEU A 52 -53.98 -15.60 -10.71
CA LEU A 52 -55.27 -16.30 -10.74
C LEU A 52 -56.33 -15.56 -9.90
N GLU A 53 -55.99 -15.12 -8.69
CA GLU A 53 -56.91 -14.40 -7.80
C GLU A 53 -57.31 -13.01 -8.34
N CYS A 54 -56.39 -12.33 -9.01
CA CYS A 54 -56.60 -11.01 -9.59
C CYS A 54 -57.08 -11.04 -11.05
N ASN A 55 -57.39 -12.22 -11.61
CA ASN A 55 -57.78 -12.42 -13.01
C ASN A 55 -56.77 -11.87 -14.05
N LEU A 56 -55.47 -11.89 -13.74
CA LEU A 56 -54.37 -11.43 -14.60
C LEU A 56 -53.67 -12.61 -15.32
N THR A 57 -54.44 -13.36 -16.11
CA THR A 57 -54.04 -14.68 -16.63
C THR A 57 -52.92 -14.65 -17.68
N ASP A 58 -52.72 -13.54 -18.39
CA ASP A 58 -51.71 -13.40 -19.46
C ASP A 58 -50.27 -13.62 -18.99
N SER A 59 -50.00 -13.35 -17.71
CA SER A 59 -48.66 -13.47 -17.13
C SER A 59 -48.32 -14.90 -16.65
N ILE A 60 -49.33 -15.77 -16.50
CA ILE A 60 -49.18 -17.11 -15.95
C ILE A 60 -48.24 -17.99 -16.79
N PRO A 61 -48.35 -18.05 -18.13
CA PRO A 61 -47.44 -18.84 -18.95
C PRO A 61 -45.97 -18.46 -18.79
N PHE A 62 -45.68 -17.16 -18.63
CA PHE A 62 -44.33 -16.66 -18.41
C PHE A 62 -43.74 -17.18 -17.10
N TYR A 63 -44.45 -17.00 -15.98
CA TYR A 63 -44.00 -17.48 -14.66
C TYR A 63 -43.86 -19.00 -14.63
N PHE A 64 -44.78 -19.72 -15.27
CA PHE A 64 -44.72 -21.17 -15.33
C PHE A 64 -43.52 -21.67 -16.13
N ASN A 65 -43.21 -21.07 -17.29
CA ASN A 65 -42.03 -21.42 -18.07
C ASN A 65 -40.73 -21.17 -17.27
N GLU A 66 -40.68 -20.07 -16.52
CA GLU A 66 -39.56 -19.77 -15.63
C GLU A 66 -39.40 -20.77 -14.49
N ILE A 67 -40.51 -21.31 -13.96
CA ILE A 67 -40.50 -22.41 -12.98
C ILE A 67 -39.98 -23.70 -13.63
N LYS A 68 -40.49 -24.05 -14.82
CA LYS A 68 -40.11 -25.28 -15.54
C LYS A 68 -38.61 -25.37 -15.77
N LYS A 69 -38.00 -24.30 -16.31
CA LYS A 69 -36.54 -24.20 -16.51
C LYS A 69 -35.76 -24.47 -15.22
N LYS A 70 -36.24 -23.95 -14.09
CA LYS A 70 -35.57 -24.11 -12.78
C LYS A 70 -35.73 -25.53 -12.26
N PHE A 71 -36.89 -26.16 -12.43
CA PHE A 71 -37.06 -27.58 -12.13
C PHE A 71 -36.14 -28.46 -12.97
N GLU A 72 -35.98 -28.20 -14.27
CA GLU A 72 -35.05 -28.95 -15.14
C GLU A 72 -33.59 -28.83 -14.69
N ILE A 73 -33.19 -27.66 -14.17
CA ILE A 73 -31.86 -27.49 -13.56
C ILE A 73 -31.75 -28.35 -12.31
N ILE A 74 -32.72 -28.25 -11.39
CA ILE A 74 -32.69 -29.00 -10.13
C ILE A 74 -32.72 -30.52 -10.38
N ASP A 75 -33.51 -30.99 -11.35
CA ASP A 75 -33.62 -32.41 -11.71
C ASP A 75 -32.28 -32.98 -12.22
N ARG A 76 -31.54 -32.21 -13.02
CA ARG A 76 -30.17 -32.57 -13.44
C ARG A 76 -29.20 -32.65 -12.25
N TYR A 77 -29.35 -31.76 -11.26
CA TYR A 77 -28.59 -31.85 -10.02
C TYR A 77 -28.96 -33.12 -9.24
N PHE A 78 -30.25 -33.46 -9.10
CA PHE A 78 -30.70 -34.63 -8.35
C PHE A 78 -30.12 -35.95 -8.89
N ILE A 79 -30.07 -36.12 -10.21
CA ILE A 79 -29.45 -37.30 -10.83
C ILE A 79 -27.98 -37.45 -10.40
N LYS A 80 -27.26 -36.34 -10.28
CA LYS A 80 -25.83 -36.31 -9.89
C LYS A 80 -25.60 -36.52 -8.38
N ILE A 81 -26.57 -36.21 -7.55
CA ILE A 81 -26.47 -36.34 -6.08
C ILE A 81 -26.81 -37.76 -5.63
N GLN A 82 -27.70 -38.45 -6.34
CA GLN A 82 -28.08 -39.82 -6.00
C GLN A 82 -26.90 -40.81 -6.10
N SER A 83 -25.80 -40.42 -6.76
CA SER A 83 -24.52 -41.15 -6.77
C SER A 83 -23.60 -40.82 -5.58
N ASP A 84 -23.78 -39.68 -4.91
CA ASP A 84 -22.90 -39.19 -3.84
C ASP A 84 -23.61 -39.26 -2.49
N ASN A 85 -23.14 -40.16 -1.63
CA ASN A 85 -23.74 -40.66 -0.39
C ASN A 85 -23.87 -39.64 0.78
N LYS A 86 -24.15 -38.36 0.52
CA LYS A 86 -24.57 -37.39 1.53
C LYS A 86 -26.07 -37.58 1.71
N LYS A 87 -26.59 -37.83 2.93
CA LYS A 87 -28.03 -38.14 3.15
C LYS A 87 -28.81 -37.07 3.93
N GLN A 88 -28.19 -36.34 4.85
CA GLN A 88 -28.96 -35.59 5.86
C GLN A 88 -29.44 -34.20 5.44
N ASN A 89 -28.67 -33.45 4.62
CA ASN A 89 -29.13 -32.15 4.07
C ASN A 89 -30.17 -32.29 2.95
N TRP A 90 -30.45 -33.50 2.48
CA TRP A 90 -31.28 -33.73 1.29
C TRP A 90 -32.76 -33.86 1.58
N GLU A 91 -33.15 -34.46 2.71
CA GLU A 91 -34.57 -34.70 2.98
C GLU A 91 -35.35 -33.38 3.06
N ASN A 92 -34.77 -32.34 3.67
CA ASN A 92 -35.41 -31.02 3.73
C ASN A 92 -35.55 -30.37 2.34
N ILE A 93 -34.48 -30.41 1.53
CA ILE A 93 -34.48 -29.86 0.16
C ILE A 93 -35.47 -30.62 -0.73
N LYS A 94 -35.57 -31.94 -0.54
CA LYS A 94 -36.47 -32.82 -1.28
C LYS A 94 -37.93 -32.56 -0.95
N ILE A 95 -38.27 -32.40 0.33
CA ILE A 95 -39.62 -32.03 0.76
C ILE A 95 -40.00 -30.67 0.19
N GLU A 96 -39.12 -29.68 0.28
CA GLU A 96 -39.35 -28.34 -0.27
C GLU A 96 -39.52 -28.36 -1.79
N TYR A 97 -38.71 -29.14 -2.49
CA TYR A 97 -38.83 -29.37 -3.93
C TYR A 97 -40.19 -29.96 -4.31
N TYR A 98 -40.61 -31.07 -3.69
CA TYR A 98 -41.91 -31.68 -4.00
C TYR A 98 -43.06 -30.76 -3.65
N THR A 99 -42.98 -30.06 -2.52
CA THR A 99 -44.01 -29.09 -2.12
C THR A 99 -44.15 -27.97 -3.15
N ASN A 100 -43.05 -27.42 -3.66
CA ASN A 100 -43.10 -26.42 -4.71
C ASN A 100 -43.62 -26.98 -6.04
N LYS A 101 -43.31 -28.24 -6.37
CA LYS A 101 -43.81 -28.90 -7.57
C LYS A 101 -45.33 -29.11 -7.52
N VAL A 102 -45.86 -29.53 -6.37
CA VAL A 102 -47.31 -29.60 -6.13
C VAL A 102 -47.96 -28.24 -6.32
N ARG A 103 -47.40 -27.16 -5.74
CA ARG A 103 -47.92 -25.79 -5.91
C ARG A 103 -47.99 -25.38 -7.37
N SER A 104 -46.92 -25.62 -8.13
CA SER A 104 -46.86 -25.27 -9.56
C SER A 104 -47.91 -26.03 -10.37
N LEU A 105 -48.04 -27.34 -10.13
CA LEU A 105 -49.02 -28.19 -10.81
C LEU A 105 -50.46 -27.77 -10.46
N HIS A 106 -50.73 -27.42 -9.21
CA HIS A 106 -52.03 -26.85 -8.81
C HIS A 106 -52.36 -25.57 -9.55
N ALA A 107 -51.42 -24.63 -9.56
CA ALA A 107 -51.61 -23.33 -10.17
C ALA A 107 -51.89 -23.46 -11.67
N VAL A 108 -51.13 -24.32 -12.36
CA VAL A 108 -51.34 -24.61 -13.77
C VAL A 108 -52.60 -25.42 -14.04
N GLY A 109 -52.95 -26.38 -13.18
CA GLY A 109 -54.20 -27.11 -13.27
C GLY A 109 -55.41 -26.18 -13.21
N ARG A 110 -55.42 -25.24 -12.27
CA ARG A 110 -56.47 -24.19 -12.19
C ARG A 110 -56.49 -23.28 -13.41
N TYR A 111 -55.31 -22.88 -13.88
CA TYR A 111 -55.19 -22.09 -15.12
C TYR A 111 -55.80 -22.82 -16.32
N PHE A 112 -55.55 -24.13 -16.46
CA PHE A 112 -56.15 -24.92 -17.54
C PHE A 112 -57.65 -25.09 -17.41
N ILE A 113 -58.21 -25.19 -16.19
CA ILE A 113 -59.66 -25.13 -15.98
C ILE A 113 -60.23 -23.81 -16.51
N LEU A 114 -59.59 -22.66 -16.21
CA LEU A 114 -60.03 -21.35 -16.71
C LEU A 114 -60.01 -21.24 -18.24
N LEU A 115 -59.12 -21.98 -18.90
CA LEU A 115 -59.02 -22.03 -20.36
C LEU A 115 -59.95 -23.07 -21.01
N ASN A 116 -60.79 -23.77 -20.23
CA ASN A 116 -61.57 -24.93 -20.69
C ASN A 116 -60.68 -26.01 -21.35
N GLN A 117 -59.52 -26.28 -20.73
CA GLN A 117 -58.58 -27.33 -21.11
C GLN A 117 -58.56 -28.42 -20.04
N GLU A 118 -59.70 -29.08 -19.84
CA GLU A 118 -59.92 -29.97 -18.69
C GLU A 118 -59.04 -31.22 -18.71
N GLU A 119 -58.65 -31.71 -19.89
CA GLU A 119 -57.70 -32.84 -20.01
C GLU A 119 -56.33 -32.45 -19.45
N ASN A 120 -55.83 -31.26 -19.81
CA ASN A 120 -54.55 -30.76 -19.32
C ASN A 120 -54.63 -30.51 -17.81
N ALA A 121 -55.74 -29.95 -17.32
CA ALA A 121 -55.96 -29.76 -15.88
C ALA A 121 -55.94 -31.10 -15.13
N LEU A 122 -56.62 -32.11 -15.66
CA LEU A 122 -56.70 -33.45 -15.09
C LEU A 122 -55.31 -34.10 -14.97
N GLU A 123 -54.47 -33.97 -16.00
CA GLU A 123 -53.09 -34.45 -15.98
C GLU A 123 -52.28 -33.77 -14.86
N MET A 124 -52.36 -32.44 -14.77
CA MET A 124 -51.64 -31.67 -13.75
C MET A 124 -52.04 -32.06 -12.33
N PHE A 125 -53.33 -32.22 -12.03
CA PHE A 125 -53.78 -32.59 -10.69
C PHE A 125 -53.45 -34.05 -10.33
N LYS A 126 -53.50 -34.97 -11.29
CA LYS A 126 -53.04 -36.36 -11.09
C LYS A 126 -51.55 -36.39 -10.76
N GLU A 127 -50.74 -35.61 -11.46
CA GLU A 127 -49.32 -35.47 -11.16
C GLU A 127 -49.09 -34.78 -9.79
N ALA A 128 -49.91 -33.79 -9.44
CA ALA A 128 -49.86 -33.14 -8.14
C ALA A 128 -50.10 -34.13 -6.99
N VAL A 129 -51.06 -35.05 -7.12
CA VAL A 129 -51.31 -36.11 -6.13
C VAL A 129 -50.06 -36.99 -5.94
N ARG A 130 -49.35 -37.33 -7.02
CA ARG A 130 -48.11 -38.13 -6.94
C ARG A 130 -47.05 -37.40 -6.11
N PHE A 131 -46.79 -36.13 -6.39
CA PHE A 131 -45.78 -35.36 -5.64
C PHE A 131 -46.23 -34.99 -4.23
N ALA A 132 -47.54 -34.81 -3.99
CA ALA A 132 -48.07 -34.58 -2.65
C ALA A 132 -47.88 -35.79 -1.73
N LYS A 133 -48.02 -37.02 -2.28
CA LYS A 133 -47.69 -38.25 -1.54
C LYS A 133 -46.20 -38.32 -1.22
N LEU A 134 -45.34 -37.92 -2.15
CA LEU A 134 -43.88 -37.90 -1.94
C LEU A 134 -43.42 -36.83 -0.94
N SER A 135 -44.12 -35.70 -0.82
CA SER A 135 -43.82 -34.68 0.19
C SER A 135 -44.27 -35.08 1.59
N GLY A 136 -45.13 -36.09 1.73
CA GLY A 136 -45.71 -36.52 3.01
C GLY A 136 -46.70 -35.53 3.63
N ASN A 137 -47.03 -34.44 2.93
CA ASN A 137 -47.90 -33.39 3.46
C ASN A 137 -49.37 -33.70 3.19
N SER A 138 -50.11 -34.10 4.23
CA SER A 138 -51.53 -34.46 4.13
C SER A 138 -52.42 -33.35 3.57
N SER A 139 -52.13 -32.08 3.87
CA SER A 139 -52.91 -30.95 3.32
C SER A 139 -52.75 -30.86 1.80
N TRP A 140 -51.51 -31.01 1.29
CA TRP A 140 -51.28 -31.05 -0.15
C TRP A 140 -51.90 -32.28 -0.82
N ILE A 141 -51.94 -33.42 -0.13
CA ILE A 141 -52.60 -34.63 -0.66
C ILE A 141 -54.10 -34.38 -0.83
N ILE A 142 -54.77 -33.87 0.21
CA ILE A 142 -56.21 -33.58 0.18
C ILE A 142 -56.52 -32.54 -0.90
N SER A 143 -55.79 -31.43 -0.91
CA SER A 143 -55.99 -30.36 -1.90
C SER A 143 -55.77 -30.87 -3.33
N SER A 144 -54.77 -31.73 -3.57
CA SER A 144 -54.53 -32.31 -4.91
C SER A 144 -55.64 -33.25 -5.37
N TYR A 145 -56.25 -34.01 -4.46
CA TYR A 145 -57.45 -34.78 -4.78
C TYR A 145 -58.66 -33.87 -5.04
N GLN A 146 -58.83 -32.78 -4.28
CA GLN A 146 -59.87 -31.79 -4.52
C GLN A 146 -59.76 -31.17 -5.93
N GLY A 147 -58.55 -30.75 -6.31
CA GLY A 147 -58.29 -30.21 -7.66
C GLY A 147 -58.49 -31.24 -8.78
N TRP A 148 -58.15 -32.52 -8.55
CA TRP A 148 -58.51 -33.59 -9.49
C TRP A 148 -60.03 -33.72 -9.62
N ALA A 149 -60.77 -33.71 -8.50
CA ALA A 149 -62.22 -33.74 -8.55
C ALA A 149 -62.81 -32.51 -9.29
N ASP A 150 -62.23 -31.32 -9.13
CA ASP A 150 -62.64 -30.11 -9.88
C ASP A 150 -62.47 -30.32 -11.39
N ALA A 151 -61.33 -30.85 -11.82
CA ALA A 151 -61.08 -31.15 -13.23
C ALA A 151 -62.02 -32.24 -13.77
N CYS A 152 -62.31 -33.29 -12.98
CA CYS A 152 -63.30 -34.30 -13.34
C CYS A 152 -64.70 -33.68 -13.49
N PHE A 153 -65.09 -32.80 -12.57
CA PHE A 153 -66.39 -32.14 -12.61
C PHE A 153 -66.52 -31.24 -13.84
N ALA A 154 -65.51 -30.40 -14.12
CA ALA A 154 -65.48 -29.51 -15.29
C ALA A 154 -65.59 -30.31 -16.60
N LYS A 155 -64.93 -31.46 -16.69
CA LYS A 155 -64.97 -32.35 -17.86
C LYS A 155 -66.29 -33.13 -18.01
N GLY A 156 -67.12 -33.18 -16.96
CA GLY A 156 -68.35 -33.97 -16.92
C GLY A 156 -68.15 -35.43 -16.47
N TYR A 157 -66.99 -35.78 -15.92
CA TYR A 157 -66.70 -37.12 -15.37
C TYR A 157 -67.23 -37.25 -13.95
N PHE A 158 -68.54 -37.08 -13.77
CA PHE A 158 -69.17 -36.95 -12.45
C PHE A 158 -68.99 -38.19 -11.56
N ASN A 159 -69.01 -39.40 -12.14
CA ASN A 159 -68.75 -40.63 -11.39
C ASN A 159 -67.30 -40.70 -10.86
N GLU A 160 -66.32 -40.24 -11.64
CA GLU A 160 -64.93 -40.18 -11.20
C GLU A 160 -64.75 -39.08 -10.16
N CYS A 161 -65.39 -37.91 -10.36
CA CYS A 161 -65.42 -36.83 -9.38
C CYS A 161 -65.85 -37.34 -8.00
N VAL A 162 -66.99 -38.04 -7.89
CA VAL A 162 -67.48 -38.58 -6.60
C VAL A 162 -66.44 -39.49 -5.94
N LYS A 163 -65.84 -40.42 -6.69
CA LYS A 163 -64.83 -41.36 -6.15
C LYS A 163 -63.57 -40.64 -5.65
N VAL A 164 -63.11 -39.65 -6.40
CA VAL A 164 -61.95 -38.83 -6.06
C VAL A 164 -62.24 -37.99 -4.81
N THR A 165 -63.42 -37.35 -4.75
CA THR A 165 -63.87 -36.58 -3.59
C THR A 165 -64.02 -37.46 -2.34
N ASP A 166 -64.55 -38.69 -2.46
CA ASP A 166 -64.61 -39.65 -1.34
C ASP A 166 -63.22 -39.99 -0.78
N THR A 167 -62.23 -40.13 -1.67
CA THR A 167 -60.83 -40.33 -1.28
C THR A 167 -60.28 -39.11 -0.51
N ALA A 168 -60.60 -37.90 -0.97
CA ALA A 168 -60.22 -36.67 -0.26
C ALA A 168 -60.89 -36.56 1.12
N ILE A 169 -62.19 -36.85 1.20
CA ILE A 169 -62.98 -36.79 2.45
C ILE A 169 -62.41 -37.77 3.49
N SER A 170 -62.22 -39.04 3.10
CA SER A 170 -61.65 -40.05 4.00
C SER A 170 -60.28 -39.64 4.54
N LYS A 171 -59.42 -39.06 3.69
CA LYS A 171 -58.12 -38.55 4.11
C LYS A 171 -58.26 -37.36 5.07
N ALA A 172 -59.12 -36.39 4.75
CA ALA A 172 -59.37 -35.21 5.58
C ALA A 172 -59.89 -35.58 6.98
N LEU A 173 -60.83 -36.51 7.08
CA LEU A 173 -61.36 -37.02 8.35
C LEU A 173 -60.29 -37.67 9.25
N ILE A 174 -59.32 -38.36 8.64
CA ILE A 174 -58.24 -39.02 9.38
C ILE A 174 -57.15 -38.03 9.79
N THR A 175 -56.79 -37.08 8.92
CA THR A 175 -55.55 -36.31 9.11
C THR A 175 -55.74 -34.90 9.66
N THR A 176 -56.76 -34.16 9.22
CA THR A 176 -56.88 -32.73 9.54
C THR A 176 -58.10 -32.43 10.39
N LYS A 177 -59.23 -33.09 10.12
CA LYS A 177 -60.56 -32.73 10.67
C LYS A 177 -60.88 -31.24 10.48
N ASP A 178 -60.34 -30.63 9.44
CA ASP A 178 -60.60 -29.21 9.13
C ASP A 178 -62.02 -29.09 8.57
N TYR A 179 -62.90 -28.46 9.35
CA TYR A 179 -64.32 -28.31 9.01
C TYR A 179 -64.54 -27.55 7.70
N LYS A 180 -63.67 -26.57 7.37
CA LYS A 180 -63.76 -25.84 6.10
C LYS A 180 -63.46 -26.76 4.92
N THR A 181 -62.35 -27.49 4.95
CA THR A 181 -62.02 -28.44 3.87
C THR A 181 -63.09 -29.52 3.74
N LEU A 182 -63.63 -30.01 4.86
CA LEU A 182 -64.68 -31.04 4.83
C LEU A 182 -65.99 -30.51 4.21
N SER A 183 -66.43 -29.30 4.56
CA SER A 183 -67.63 -28.72 3.94
C SER A 183 -67.46 -28.53 2.43
N GLU A 184 -66.32 -27.99 1.98
CA GLU A 184 -66.02 -27.81 0.55
C GLU A 184 -66.04 -29.14 -0.22
N LEU A 185 -65.47 -30.21 0.34
CA LEU A 185 -65.47 -31.54 -0.29
C LEU A 185 -66.88 -32.15 -0.34
N TYR A 186 -67.68 -32.03 0.71
CA TYR A 186 -69.05 -32.54 0.71
C TYR A 186 -69.96 -31.75 -0.25
N GLU A 187 -69.76 -30.45 -0.38
CA GLU A 187 -70.44 -29.61 -1.37
C GLU A 187 -70.05 -30.03 -2.80
N GLN A 188 -68.76 -30.25 -3.08
CA GLN A 188 -68.30 -30.76 -4.38
C GLN A 188 -68.93 -32.12 -4.72
N LYS A 189 -69.02 -33.03 -3.72
CA LYS A 189 -69.68 -34.34 -3.88
C LYS A 189 -71.18 -34.18 -4.15
N ASN A 190 -71.86 -33.26 -3.45
CA ASN A 190 -73.26 -32.94 -3.69
C ASN A 190 -73.48 -32.53 -5.15
N GLN A 191 -72.69 -31.58 -5.65
CA GLN A 191 -72.82 -31.06 -7.01
C GLN A 191 -72.63 -32.18 -8.05
N ALA A 192 -71.62 -33.04 -7.87
CA ALA A 192 -71.40 -34.18 -8.75
C ALA A 192 -72.56 -35.19 -8.73
N GLN A 193 -73.14 -35.45 -7.56
CA GLN A 193 -74.29 -36.37 -7.41
C GLN A 193 -75.58 -35.82 -8.02
N LEU A 194 -75.82 -34.50 -7.94
CA LEU A 194 -76.92 -33.85 -8.64
C LEU A 194 -76.79 -34.01 -10.15
N LYS A 195 -75.59 -33.85 -10.70
CA LYS A 195 -75.32 -34.06 -12.14
C LYS A 195 -75.52 -35.51 -12.59
N LEU A 196 -75.36 -36.48 -11.68
CA LEU A 196 -75.65 -37.90 -11.92
C LEU A 196 -77.15 -38.25 -11.76
N GLY A 197 -77.99 -37.34 -11.26
CA GLY A 197 -79.39 -37.62 -10.92
C GLY A 197 -79.59 -38.38 -9.61
N ASN A 198 -78.54 -38.54 -8.79
CA ASN A 198 -78.56 -39.27 -7.52
C ASN A 198 -79.06 -38.38 -6.38
N ASN A 199 -80.32 -37.97 -6.42
CA ASN A 199 -80.90 -36.95 -5.53
C ASN A 199 -80.78 -37.27 -4.04
N GLU A 200 -80.99 -38.52 -3.62
CA GLU A 200 -80.88 -38.90 -2.21
C GLU A 200 -79.44 -38.81 -1.70
N SER A 201 -78.48 -39.31 -2.48
CA SER A 201 -77.07 -39.16 -2.12
C SER A 201 -76.65 -37.69 -2.09
N ALA A 202 -77.12 -36.89 -3.04
CA ALA A 202 -76.85 -35.46 -3.08
C ALA A 202 -77.36 -34.76 -1.80
N LYS A 203 -78.59 -35.04 -1.35
CA LYS A 203 -79.14 -34.50 -0.10
C LYS A 203 -78.27 -34.86 1.11
N ILE A 204 -77.80 -36.11 1.20
CA ILE A 204 -76.92 -36.55 2.28
C ILE A 204 -75.61 -35.76 2.26
N SER A 205 -74.99 -35.63 1.09
CA SER A 205 -73.75 -34.86 0.93
C SER A 205 -73.96 -33.38 1.29
N LYS A 206 -75.12 -32.81 0.92
CA LYS A 206 -75.46 -31.43 1.28
C LYS A 206 -75.60 -31.25 2.79
N TYR A 207 -76.36 -32.12 3.43
CA TYR A 207 -76.53 -32.12 4.88
C TYR A 207 -75.20 -32.21 5.62
N GLN A 208 -74.28 -33.07 5.17
CA GLN A 208 -72.93 -33.16 5.74
C GLN A 208 -72.15 -31.86 5.56
N SER A 209 -72.19 -31.24 4.37
CA SER A 209 -71.56 -29.95 4.13
C SER A 209 -72.07 -28.89 5.11
N ASP A 210 -73.38 -28.79 5.26
CA ASP A 210 -74.03 -27.79 6.13
C ASP A 210 -73.68 -28.02 7.60
N LEU A 211 -73.66 -29.29 8.07
CA LEU A 211 -73.19 -29.63 9.43
C LEU A 211 -71.74 -29.17 9.69
N TYR A 212 -70.85 -29.30 8.71
CA TYR A 212 -69.47 -28.84 8.85
C TYR A 212 -69.36 -27.32 8.78
N ILE A 213 -70.23 -26.63 8.04
CA ILE A 213 -70.35 -25.17 8.08
C ILE A 213 -70.78 -24.71 9.47
N ASP A 214 -71.84 -25.30 10.03
CA ASP A 214 -72.30 -24.99 11.39
C ASP A 214 -71.18 -25.23 12.43
N SER A 215 -70.46 -26.35 12.29
CA SER A 215 -69.31 -26.69 13.14
C SER A 215 -68.17 -25.68 13.01
N LEU A 216 -67.91 -25.21 11.79
CA LEU A 216 -66.93 -24.17 11.50
C LEU A 216 -67.36 -22.82 12.08
N GLU A 217 -68.63 -22.44 11.97
CA GLU A 217 -69.17 -21.20 12.55
C GLU A 217 -69.07 -21.20 14.08
N LEU A 218 -69.49 -22.29 14.73
CA LEU A 218 -69.32 -22.47 16.17
C LEU A 218 -67.85 -22.40 16.59
N MET A 219 -66.96 -22.98 15.79
CA MET A 219 -65.51 -22.89 16.01
C MET A 219 -64.99 -21.46 15.81
N ILE A 220 -65.45 -20.73 14.80
CA ILE A 220 -65.05 -19.35 14.50
C ILE A 220 -65.52 -18.39 15.60
N ILE A 221 -66.72 -18.60 16.13
CA ILE A 221 -67.34 -17.74 17.14
C ILE A 221 -66.73 -17.96 18.53
N SER A 222 -66.03 -19.08 18.78
CA SER A 222 -65.41 -19.31 20.08
C SER A 222 -64.39 -18.21 20.41
N GLU A 223 -64.50 -17.65 21.62
CA GLU A 223 -63.70 -16.51 22.08
C GLU A 223 -62.19 -16.77 22.01
N GLU A 224 -61.78 -18.02 22.23
CA GLU A 224 -60.41 -18.52 22.06
C GLU A 224 -59.94 -18.43 20.59
N ASN A 225 -60.78 -18.81 19.62
CA ASN A 225 -60.41 -18.76 18.21
C ASN A 225 -60.46 -17.35 17.62
N ILE A 226 -61.38 -16.49 18.10
CA ILE A 226 -61.36 -15.06 17.76
C ILE A 226 -60.03 -14.45 18.20
N SER A 227 -59.63 -14.69 19.46
CA SER A 227 -58.35 -14.22 20.00
C SER A 227 -57.16 -14.75 19.20
N LYS A 228 -57.15 -16.05 18.87
CA LYS A 228 -56.10 -16.67 18.07
C LYS A 228 -56.04 -16.15 16.63
N ARG A 229 -57.17 -15.81 16.02
CA ARG A 229 -57.23 -15.19 14.68
C ARG A 229 -56.71 -13.76 14.70
N ILE A 230 -57.09 -12.98 15.73
CA ILE A 230 -56.54 -11.65 15.97
C ILE A 230 -55.02 -11.75 16.14
N GLU A 231 -54.54 -12.69 16.94
CA GLU A 231 -53.11 -12.94 17.12
C GLU A 231 -52.42 -13.34 15.80
N LEU A 232 -52.99 -14.27 15.03
CA LEU A 232 -52.44 -14.71 13.73
C LEU A 232 -52.45 -13.60 12.67
N ALA A 233 -53.40 -12.68 12.71
CA ALA A 233 -53.44 -11.52 11.82
C ALA A 233 -52.44 -10.44 12.25
N ILE A 234 -52.28 -10.21 13.55
CA ILE A 234 -51.42 -9.17 14.12
C ILE A 234 -49.94 -9.59 14.13
N ASN A 235 -49.63 -10.87 14.39
CA ASN A 235 -48.26 -11.32 14.57
C ASN A 235 -47.37 -11.07 13.33
N PRO A 236 -47.83 -11.34 12.08
CA PRO A 236 -47.09 -10.96 10.88
C PRO A 236 -46.84 -9.46 10.77
N ILE A 237 -47.81 -8.63 11.16
CA ILE A 237 -47.71 -7.17 11.16
C ILE A 237 -46.66 -6.72 12.18
N ASN A 238 -46.70 -7.27 13.40
CA ASN A 238 -45.71 -6.98 14.44
C ASN A 238 -44.30 -7.40 14.03
N ILE A 239 -44.16 -8.57 13.41
CA ILE A 239 -42.89 -9.03 12.84
C ILE A 239 -42.41 -8.05 11.76
N ALA A 240 -43.30 -7.59 10.87
CA ALA A 240 -42.94 -6.62 9.83
C ALA A 240 -42.49 -5.28 10.42
N ILE A 241 -43.21 -4.75 11.42
CA ILE A 241 -42.84 -3.52 12.14
C ILE A 241 -41.47 -3.68 12.79
N LYS A 242 -41.26 -4.77 13.54
CA LYS A 242 -39.98 -5.05 14.20
C LYS A 242 -38.83 -5.16 13.19
N ASN A 243 -39.06 -5.82 12.06
CA ASN A 243 -38.06 -5.95 11.00
C ASN A 243 -37.75 -4.60 10.35
N PHE A 244 -38.76 -3.74 10.16
CA PHE A 244 -38.58 -2.38 9.67
C PHE A 244 -37.73 -1.54 10.64
N GLU A 245 -38.00 -1.61 11.94
CA GLU A 245 -37.20 -0.95 12.98
C GLU A 245 -35.74 -1.46 12.98
N LEU A 246 -35.54 -2.76 12.83
CA LEU A 246 -34.22 -3.39 12.71
C LEU A 246 -33.46 -2.85 11.49
N ARG A 247 -34.11 -2.80 10.32
CA ARG A 247 -33.54 -2.27 9.08
C ARG A 247 -33.17 -0.79 9.23
N LYS A 248 -34.04 0.00 9.86
CA LYS A 248 -33.79 1.42 10.17
C LYS A 248 -32.58 1.59 11.08
N SER A 249 -32.45 0.76 12.12
CA SER A 249 -31.32 0.78 13.05
C SER A 249 -30.00 0.41 12.34
N GLN A 250 -30.02 -0.64 11.50
CA GLN A 250 -28.86 -1.03 10.68
C GLN A 250 -28.43 0.08 9.72
N LEU A 251 -29.39 0.73 9.04
CA LEU A 251 -29.09 1.85 8.15
C LEU A 251 -28.42 2.99 8.90
N LYS A 252 -28.92 3.33 10.10
CA LYS A 252 -28.33 4.35 10.96
C LYS A 252 -26.89 4.00 11.35
N GLN A 253 -26.63 2.76 11.77
CA GLN A 253 -25.27 2.31 12.09
C GLN A 253 -24.32 2.37 10.88
N ASN A 254 -24.82 2.05 9.68
CA ASN A 254 -23.99 2.13 8.47
C ASN A 254 -23.62 3.57 8.13
N ILE A 255 -24.57 4.50 8.24
CA ILE A 255 -24.31 5.94 8.06
C ILE A 255 -23.30 6.44 9.10
N GLU A 256 -23.46 6.07 10.38
CA GLU A 256 -22.51 6.46 11.43
C GLU A 256 -21.09 5.95 11.13
N LYS A 257 -20.94 4.72 10.64
CA LYS A 257 -19.64 4.18 10.22
C LYS A 257 -19.03 4.96 9.05
N GLU A 258 -19.83 5.29 8.04
CA GLU A 258 -19.36 6.07 6.88
C GLU A 258 -18.89 7.47 7.29
N VAL A 259 -19.60 8.13 8.21
CA VAL A 259 -19.19 9.42 8.77
C VAL A 259 -17.84 9.31 9.49
N ILE A 260 -17.66 8.28 10.34
CA ILE A 260 -16.39 8.05 11.05
C ILE A 260 -15.23 7.82 10.05
N ILE A 261 -15.45 7.01 9.01
CA ILE A 261 -14.45 6.76 7.97
C ILE A 261 -14.08 8.07 7.27
N PHE A 262 -15.07 8.88 6.90
CA PHE A 262 -14.85 10.16 6.25
C PHE A 262 -14.07 11.15 7.13
N GLU A 263 -14.35 11.21 8.44
CA GLU A 263 -13.58 12.02 9.39
C GLU A 263 -12.12 11.57 9.49
N GLN A 264 -11.88 10.25 9.52
CA GLN A 264 -10.53 9.69 9.55
C GLN A 264 -9.76 9.99 8.26
N GLU A 265 -10.39 9.86 7.09
CA GLU A 265 -9.76 10.20 5.81
C GLU A 265 -9.36 11.67 5.74
N ASN A 266 -10.22 12.58 6.21
CA ASN A 266 -9.91 14.00 6.28
C ASN A 266 -8.77 14.29 7.25
N TYR A 267 -8.74 13.63 8.41
CA TYR A 267 -7.64 13.75 9.36
C TYR A 267 -6.30 13.32 8.75
N ILE A 268 -6.26 12.16 8.09
CA ILE A 268 -5.06 11.65 7.40
C ILE A 268 -4.63 12.61 6.28
N LYS A 269 -5.58 13.14 5.51
CA LYS A 269 -5.30 14.12 4.44
C LYS A 269 -4.64 15.39 5.00
N ASN A 270 -5.16 15.92 6.11
CA ASN A 270 -4.60 17.10 6.77
C ASN A 270 -3.18 16.83 7.31
N LEU A 271 -2.95 15.67 7.93
CA LEU A 271 -1.61 15.27 8.37
C LEU A 271 -0.61 15.19 7.20
N LYS A 272 -1.01 14.61 6.06
CA LYS A 272 -0.17 14.54 4.86
C LYS A 272 0.23 15.94 4.37
N ILE A 273 -0.70 16.90 4.37
CA ILE A 273 -0.43 18.28 3.98
C ILE A 273 0.62 18.92 4.90
N ILE A 274 0.51 18.71 6.23
CA ILE A 274 1.49 19.22 7.20
C ILE A 274 2.87 18.58 7.00
N ILE A 275 2.94 17.28 6.75
CA ILE A 275 4.23 16.60 6.50
C ILE A 275 4.90 17.15 5.24
N ILE A 276 4.14 17.34 4.16
CA ILE A 276 4.65 17.90 2.90
C ILE A 276 5.15 19.33 3.09
N SER A 277 4.44 20.16 3.86
CA SER A 277 4.86 21.55 4.12
C SER A 277 6.15 21.61 4.95
N LEU A 278 6.29 20.76 5.98
CA LEU A 278 7.51 20.64 6.78
C LEU A 278 8.69 20.15 5.94
N ALA A 279 8.50 19.12 5.10
CA ALA A 279 9.55 18.64 4.19
C ALA A 279 10.01 19.73 3.22
N SER A 280 9.07 20.54 2.70
CA SER A 280 9.36 21.66 1.80
C SER A 280 10.20 22.74 2.49
N LEU A 281 9.92 23.05 3.76
CA LEU A 281 10.72 23.99 4.56
C LEU A 281 12.15 23.48 4.79
N ILE A 282 12.31 22.18 5.09
CA ILE A 282 13.64 21.57 5.25
C ILE A 282 14.44 21.66 3.95
N ILE A 283 13.81 21.33 2.81
CA ILE A 283 14.45 21.44 1.49
C ILE A 283 14.88 22.88 1.20
N ALA A 284 14.00 23.85 1.47
CA ALA A 284 14.34 25.27 1.31
C ALA A 284 15.53 25.68 2.19
N GLY A 285 15.57 25.22 3.45
CA GLY A 285 16.70 25.45 4.36
C GLY A 285 18.01 24.85 3.84
N ILE A 286 17.98 23.62 3.32
CA ILE A 286 19.14 22.97 2.70
C ILE A 286 19.62 23.77 1.47
N ILE A 287 18.71 24.23 0.61
CA ILE A 287 19.05 25.05 -0.56
C ILE A 287 19.75 26.33 -0.13
N VAL A 288 19.22 27.04 0.87
CA VAL A 288 19.84 28.26 1.41
C VAL A 288 21.23 27.97 1.96
N LEU A 289 21.39 26.88 2.73
CA LEU A 289 22.66 26.47 3.29
C LEU A 289 23.70 26.16 2.19
N LEU A 290 23.30 25.46 1.13
CA LEU A 290 24.16 25.20 -0.04
C LEU A 290 24.59 26.49 -0.75
N ILE A 291 23.69 27.48 -0.88
CA ILE A 291 24.00 28.80 -1.44
C ILE A 291 25.04 29.53 -0.56
N LEU A 292 24.87 29.51 0.77
CA LEU A 292 25.80 30.14 1.71
C LEU A 292 27.19 29.49 1.66
N ILE A 293 27.27 28.15 1.61
CA ILE A 293 28.53 27.42 1.46
C ILE A 293 29.23 27.80 0.15
N LYS A 294 28.49 27.83 -0.98
CA LYS A 294 29.04 28.25 -2.28
C LYS A 294 29.56 29.69 -2.23
N LYS A 295 28.82 30.62 -1.60
CA LYS A 295 29.23 32.02 -1.45
C LYS A 295 30.52 32.13 -0.63
N LYS A 296 30.60 31.46 0.52
CA LYS A 296 31.80 31.44 1.37
C LYS A 296 33.02 30.87 0.63
N LYS A 297 32.86 29.78 -0.12
CA LYS A 297 33.96 29.19 -0.91
C LYS A 297 34.47 30.14 -1.99
N ARG A 298 33.58 30.89 -2.66
CA ARG A 298 33.96 31.93 -3.64
C ARG A 298 34.74 33.06 -2.97
N THR A 299 34.27 33.55 -1.82
CA THR A 299 34.95 34.61 -1.07
C THR A 299 36.33 34.18 -0.58
N ASN A 300 36.47 32.97 -0.02
CA ASN A 300 37.78 32.44 0.37
C ASN A 300 38.72 32.34 -0.83
N LYS A 301 38.25 31.83 -1.98
CA LYS A 301 39.06 31.76 -3.19
C LYS A 301 39.50 33.15 -3.68
N GLN A 302 38.63 34.16 -3.59
CA GLN A 302 38.99 35.54 -3.91
C GLN A 302 40.05 36.10 -2.95
N GLN A 303 39.95 35.80 -1.65
CA GLN A 303 40.96 36.21 -0.67
C GLN A 303 42.31 35.53 -0.91
N ASP A 304 42.31 34.23 -1.24
CA ASP A 304 43.54 33.50 -1.54
C ASP A 304 44.22 34.03 -2.81
N LEU A 305 43.43 34.40 -3.84
CA LEU A 305 43.94 35.05 -5.05
C LEU A 305 44.58 36.42 -4.74
N LEU A 306 43.91 37.24 -3.94
CA LEU A 306 44.42 38.55 -3.52
C LEU A 306 45.74 38.43 -2.75
N LYS A 307 45.87 37.43 -1.87
CA LYS A 307 47.14 37.17 -1.16
C LYS A 307 48.26 36.78 -2.11
N LEU A 308 47.97 35.91 -3.07
CA LEU A 308 48.95 35.48 -4.08
C LEU A 308 49.38 36.66 -4.96
N GLU A 309 48.45 37.54 -5.34
CA GLU A 309 48.76 38.78 -6.07
C GLU A 309 49.69 39.69 -5.26
N GLN A 310 49.43 39.86 -3.95
CA GLN A 310 50.31 40.63 -3.05
C GLN A 310 51.71 40.00 -2.90
N GLU A 311 51.81 38.67 -2.81
CA GLU A 311 53.10 37.98 -2.76
C GLU A 311 53.92 38.19 -4.04
N ILE A 312 53.28 38.10 -5.21
CA ILE A 312 53.92 38.37 -6.51
C ILE A 312 54.41 39.82 -6.57
N GLU A 313 53.59 40.77 -6.12
CA GLU A 313 53.97 42.19 -6.07
C GLU A 313 55.19 42.42 -5.17
N ASN A 314 55.19 41.84 -3.96
CA ASN A 314 56.32 41.94 -3.03
C ASN A 314 57.61 41.34 -3.61
N ILE A 315 57.51 40.19 -4.28
CA ILE A 315 58.65 39.55 -4.95
C ILE A 315 59.18 40.45 -6.07
N ASN A 316 58.29 41.04 -6.87
CA ASN A 316 58.68 41.96 -7.94
C ASN A 316 59.38 43.22 -7.39
N LEU A 317 58.90 43.78 -6.29
CA LEU A 317 59.54 44.90 -5.61
C LEU A 317 60.94 44.53 -5.09
N TYR A 318 61.07 43.35 -4.50
CA TYR A 318 62.37 42.83 -4.05
C TYR A 318 63.35 42.65 -5.22
N PHE A 319 62.91 42.04 -6.32
CA PHE A 319 63.73 41.90 -7.52
C PHE A 319 64.11 43.26 -8.12
N TYR A 320 63.20 44.22 -8.11
CA TYR A 320 63.48 45.57 -8.57
C TYR A 320 64.58 46.23 -7.74
N ASP A 321 64.49 46.17 -6.41
CA ASP A 321 65.53 46.71 -5.51
C ASP A 321 66.88 46.00 -5.71
N LYS A 322 66.89 44.67 -5.80
CA LYS A 322 68.12 43.91 -6.07
C LYS A 322 68.75 44.25 -7.41
N ASN A 323 67.95 44.43 -8.45
CA ASN A 323 68.45 44.87 -9.75
C ASN A 323 69.08 46.27 -9.66
N GLN A 324 68.51 47.19 -8.88
CA GLN A 324 69.12 48.51 -8.65
C GLN A 324 70.43 48.42 -7.86
N GLN A 325 70.50 47.58 -6.84
CA GLN A 325 71.75 47.33 -6.10
C GLN A 325 72.84 46.75 -7.01
N ILE A 326 72.50 45.77 -7.87
CA ILE A 326 73.42 45.22 -8.86
C ILE A 326 73.90 46.32 -9.80
N LYS A 327 72.99 47.11 -10.38
CA LYS A 327 73.32 48.21 -11.29
C LYS A 327 74.28 49.21 -10.65
N ASN A 328 74.04 49.60 -9.40
CA ASN A 328 74.92 50.50 -8.65
C ASN A 328 76.29 49.86 -8.37
N ASN A 329 76.34 48.59 -7.99
CA ASN A 329 77.59 47.87 -7.77
C ASN A 329 78.38 47.69 -9.07
N THR A 330 77.72 47.41 -10.19
CA THR A 330 78.35 47.34 -11.50
C THR A 330 78.91 48.71 -11.89
N LYS A 331 78.18 49.79 -11.65
CA LYS A 331 78.69 51.16 -11.85
C LYS A 331 79.94 51.41 -10.99
N ASN A 332 79.89 51.11 -9.71
CA ASN A 332 81.05 51.25 -8.81
C ASN A 332 82.24 50.41 -9.27
N LEU A 333 82.02 49.20 -9.80
CA LEU A 333 83.08 48.35 -10.35
C LEU A 333 83.67 48.93 -11.64
N ILE A 334 82.85 49.52 -12.50
CA ILE A 334 83.31 50.23 -13.70
C ILE A 334 84.13 51.46 -13.30
N ASP A 335 83.63 52.29 -12.37
CA ASP A 335 84.34 53.46 -11.85
C ASP A 335 85.68 53.07 -11.20
N LEU A 336 85.70 51.92 -10.50
CA LEU A 336 86.91 51.36 -9.90
C LEU A 336 87.88 50.83 -10.97
N GLN A 337 87.37 50.20 -12.02
CA GLN A 337 88.17 49.74 -13.16
C GLN A 337 88.79 50.92 -13.92
N GLU A 338 88.06 52.01 -14.10
CA GLU A 338 88.58 53.26 -14.68
C GLU A 338 89.64 53.90 -13.79
N SER A 339 89.41 53.95 -12.46
CA SER A 339 90.40 54.42 -11.48
C SER A 339 91.66 53.54 -11.44
N LEU A 340 91.53 52.23 -11.61
CA LEU A 340 92.68 51.32 -11.71
C LEU A 340 93.43 51.48 -13.04
N LYS A 341 92.72 51.76 -14.14
CA LYS A 341 93.33 52.09 -15.44
C LYS A 341 94.14 53.38 -15.38
N SER A 342 93.67 54.41 -14.65
CA SER A 342 94.42 55.66 -14.49
C SER A 342 95.64 55.52 -13.57
N LEU A 343 95.65 54.53 -12.68
CA LEU A 343 96.79 54.17 -11.80
C LEU A 343 97.84 53.24 -12.45
N LEU A 344 97.61 52.76 -13.68
CA LEU A 344 98.51 51.85 -14.41
C LEU A 344 99.56 52.57 -15.29
N ILE A 345 99.91 53.81 -14.95
CA ILE A 345 100.98 54.58 -15.61
C ILE A 345 102.11 54.80 -14.58
N ASN A 346 103.07 53.87 -14.56
CA ASN A 346 104.32 53.86 -13.77
C ASN A 346 104.23 54.11 -12.24
N PRO A 347 103.94 53.08 -11.41
CA PRO A 347 103.86 53.23 -9.96
C PRO A 347 105.23 53.16 -9.25
N SER A 348 105.48 54.11 -8.37
CA SER A 348 106.63 54.24 -7.45
C SER A 348 106.51 53.34 -6.21
N GLU A 349 107.62 53.08 -5.50
CA GLU A 349 107.68 52.21 -4.31
C GLU A 349 106.72 52.62 -3.16
N ARG A 350 106.34 53.90 -3.05
CA ARG A 350 105.34 54.37 -2.05
C ARG A 350 103.90 53.99 -2.42
N GLU A 351 103.58 53.86 -3.70
CA GLU A 351 102.23 53.51 -4.17
C GLU A 351 101.93 52.01 -4.00
N LYS A 352 102.97 51.16 -3.95
CA LYS A 352 102.82 49.73 -3.61
C LYS A 352 102.32 49.50 -2.17
N GLU A 353 102.68 50.36 -1.22
CA GLU A 353 102.16 50.29 0.16
C GLU A 353 100.71 50.75 0.28
N GLU A 354 100.30 51.77 -0.48
CA GLU A 354 98.91 52.22 -0.50
C GLU A 354 97.99 51.24 -1.23
N ILE A 355 98.46 50.61 -2.31
CA ILE A 355 97.77 49.50 -2.98
C ILE A 355 97.63 48.30 -2.04
N LYS A 356 98.67 47.98 -1.23
CA LYS A 356 98.55 46.96 -0.17
C LYS A 356 97.52 47.34 0.90
N LYS A 357 97.45 48.61 1.30
CA LYS A 357 96.41 49.11 2.25
C LYS A 357 95.00 49.10 1.64
N ALA A 358 94.86 49.35 0.34
CA ALA A 358 93.58 49.28 -0.37
C ALA A 358 93.10 47.81 -0.52
N ILE A 359 94.02 46.90 -0.84
CA ILE A 359 93.75 45.46 -0.88
C ILE A 359 93.45 44.92 0.53
N SER A 360 94.15 45.39 1.57
CA SER A 360 93.84 45.01 2.95
C SER A 360 92.47 45.52 3.39
N LYS A 361 92.11 46.78 3.08
CA LYS A 361 90.76 47.32 3.31
C LYS A 361 89.67 46.52 2.58
N ASN A 362 89.92 46.05 1.36
CA ASN A 362 88.98 45.20 0.61
C ASN A 362 88.87 43.78 1.20
N SER A 363 89.96 43.20 1.71
CA SER A 363 89.88 41.92 2.45
C SER A 363 89.12 42.06 3.77
N THR A 364 89.27 43.19 4.47
CA THR A 364 88.46 43.53 5.65
C THR A 364 87.00 43.78 5.30
N PHE A 365 86.70 44.34 4.11
CA PHE A 365 85.33 44.52 3.60
C PHE A 365 84.65 43.19 3.25
N ILE A 366 85.40 42.22 2.69
CA ILE A 366 84.91 40.86 2.47
C ILE A 366 84.63 40.17 3.82
N PHE A 367 85.49 40.33 4.82
CA PHE A 367 85.27 39.80 6.17
C PHE A 367 84.05 40.45 6.86
N TYR A 368 83.90 41.78 6.79
CA TYR A 368 82.74 42.50 7.31
C TYR A 368 81.44 42.12 6.60
N LYS A 369 81.47 41.82 5.30
CA LYS A 369 80.30 41.33 4.56
C LYS A 369 79.96 39.87 4.86
N PHE A 370 80.96 39.05 5.20
CA PHE A 370 80.75 37.69 5.70
C PHE A 370 80.17 37.65 7.12
N GLU A 371 80.58 38.54 8.00
CA GLU A 371 80.02 38.68 9.36
C GLU A 371 78.64 39.35 9.37
N ASN A 372 78.30 40.17 8.36
CA ASN A 372 76.95 40.70 8.19
C ASN A 372 75.98 39.77 7.45
N ILE A 373 76.46 38.73 6.75
CA ILE A 373 75.60 37.64 6.25
C ILE A 373 74.94 36.87 7.42
N SER A 374 75.53 36.91 8.62
CA SER A 374 74.94 36.41 9.87
C SER A 374 73.91 37.34 10.53
N LEU A 375 73.70 38.57 10.03
CA LEU A 375 72.82 39.57 10.66
C LEU A 375 71.60 39.98 9.82
N ASP A 376 71.49 39.50 8.57
CA ASP A 376 70.29 39.66 7.76
C ASP A 376 69.27 38.57 8.15
N LYS A 377 68.15 38.96 8.76
CA LYS A 377 67.06 38.08 9.24
C LYS A 377 66.39 37.20 8.16
N ASN A 378 66.86 37.24 6.92
CA ASN A 378 66.32 36.49 5.78
C ASN A 378 67.28 35.42 5.23
N THR A 379 68.44 35.17 5.84
CA THR A 379 69.36 34.06 5.50
C THR A 379 69.37 32.96 6.57
N GLU A 380 68.19 32.48 6.93
CA GLU A 380 67.98 31.39 7.92
C GLU A 380 68.50 30.00 7.46
N ILE A 381 69.11 29.90 6.28
CA ILE A 381 69.41 28.61 5.64
C ILE A 381 70.91 28.25 5.66
N ILE A 382 71.82 29.14 6.05
CA ILE A 382 73.26 28.80 6.13
C ILE A 382 73.87 29.22 7.49
N ASN A 383 73.54 28.40 8.49
CA ASN A 383 74.47 27.91 9.52
C ASN A 383 74.76 28.71 10.82
N ASP A 384 73.77 29.39 11.39
CA ASP A 384 73.88 29.87 12.79
C ASP A 384 73.89 28.71 13.82
N LYS A 385 73.11 27.65 13.54
CA LYS A 385 73.10 26.42 14.35
C LYS A 385 74.38 25.58 14.23
N PHE A 386 75.15 25.72 13.15
CA PHE A 386 76.37 24.94 12.94
C PHE A 386 77.54 25.47 13.74
N PHE A 387 77.79 26.77 13.71
CA PHE A 387 78.86 27.35 14.52
C PHE A 387 78.56 27.17 16.01
N THR A 388 77.28 27.31 16.40
CA THR A 388 76.83 27.01 17.76
C THR A 388 77.11 25.55 18.15
N LYS A 389 76.67 24.56 17.35
CA LYS A 389 76.95 23.13 17.60
C LYS A 389 78.44 22.78 17.54
N LEU A 390 79.20 23.45 16.69
CA LEU A 390 80.64 23.25 16.55
C LEU A 390 81.37 23.72 17.82
N PHE A 391 80.99 24.89 18.35
CA PHE A 391 81.57 25.46 19.56
C PHE A 391 81.16 24.67 20.81
N ASP A 392 79.94 24.14 20.86
CA ASP A 392 79.49 23.27 21.95
C ASP A 392 80.23 21.92 21.94
N LYS A 393 80.44 21.32 20.76
CA LYS A 393 81.04 19.98 20.65
C LYS A 393 82.56 20.00 20.79
N PHE A 394 83.23 21.06 20.33
CA PHE A 394 84.69 21.19 20.38
C PHE A 394 85.11 22.56 20.93
N PRO A 395 84.87 22.83 22.23
CA PRO A 395 85.10 24.14 22.84
C PRO A 395 86.59 24.56 22.83
N ASN A 396 87.50 23.58 22.80
CA ASN A 396 88.94 23.80 22.91
C ASN A 396 89.64 24.10 21.57
N LEU A 397 88.89 24.31 20.48
CA LEU A 397 89.46 24.71 19.19
C LEU A 397 89.88 26.18 19.21
N SER A 398 91.11 26.46 18.78
CA SER A 398 91.58 27.83 18.58
C SER A 398 90.87 28.47 17.41
N GLU A 399 90.89 29.80 17.33
CA GLU A 399 90.28 30.55 16.23
C GLU A 399 90.80 30.10 14.85
N LYS A 400 92.11 29.81 14.74
CA LYS A 400 92.73 29.30 13.51
C LYS A 400 92.23 27.89 13.15
N ASP A 401 91.98 27.05 14.14
CA ASP A 401 91.40 25.72 13.92
C ASP A 401 89.95 25.83 13.42
N ARG A 402 89.18 26.79 13.96
CA ARG A 402 87.78 27.05 13.56
C ARG A 402 87.70 27.58 12.13
N GLN A 403 88.61 28.48 11.75
CA GLN A 403 88.71 29.00 10.38
C GLN A 403 89.03 27.86 9.40
N LEU A 404 90.00 27.00 9.75
CA LEU A 404 90.31 25.83 8.93
C LEU A 404 89.13 24.86 8.83
N PHE A 405 88.41 24.62 9.92
CA PHE A 405 87.21 23.78 9.94
C PHE A 405 86.11 24.32 8.99
N ALA A 406 85.86 25.63 9.01
CA ALA A 406 84.90 26.28 8.13
C ALA A 406 85.29 26.16 6.64
N TYR A 407 86.57 26.37 6.32
CA TYR A 407 87.07 26.23 4.95
C TYR A 407 86.93 24.80 4.42
N ILE A 408 87.17 23.79 5.27
CA ILE A 408 86.99 22.37 4.92
C ILE A 408 85.50 22.03 4.75
N LYS A 409 84.62 22.56 5.61
CA LYS A 409 83.16 22.38 5.51
C LYS A 409 82.61 22.91 4.19
N LEU A 410 83.13 24.05 3.74
CA LEU A 410 82.80 24.67 2.46
C LEU A 410 83.44 23.96 1.24
N LYS A 411 84.15 22.84 1.46
CA LYS A 411 84.80 22.03 0.42
C LYS A 411 85.80 22.81 -0.43
N LEU A 412 86.45 23.81 0.16
CA LEU A 412 87.50 24.55 -0.55
C LEU A 412 88.74 23.65 -0.75
N PRO A 413 89.36 23.66 -1.94
CA PRO A 413 90.60 22.93 -2.17
C PRO A 413 91.74 23.53 -1.35
N ILE A 414 92.68 22.70 -0.90
CA ILE A 414 93.81 23.11 -0.03
C ILE A 414 94.62 24.26 -0.66
N SER A 415 94.76 24.27 -1.99
CA SER A 415 95.41 25.33 -2.75
C SER A 415 94.72 26.70 -2.65
N GLU A 416 93.39 26.72 -2.50
CA GLU A 416 92.64 27.96 -2.28
C GLU A 416 92.70 28.41 -0.83
N ILE A 417 92.62 27.47 0.12
CA ILE A 417 92.78 27.77 1.56
C ILE A 417 94.16 28.40 1.82
N ALA A 418 95.20 27.87 1.18
CA ALA A 418 96.57 28.41 1.25
C ALA A 418 96.66 29.86 0.76
N LYS A 419 96.01 30.18 -0.37
CA LYS A 419 95.92 31.55 -0.91
C LYS A 419 95.15 32.49 0.02
N ILE A 420 94.03 32.03 0.57
CA ILE A 420 93.20 32.82 1.49
C ILE A 420 93.96 33.13 2.79
N GLN A 421 94.71 32.16 3.32
CA GLN A 421 95.47 32.34 4.57
C GLN A 421 96.88 32.93 4.38
N ASN A 422 97.29 33.27 3.15
CA ASN A 422 98.67 33.68 2.82
C ASN A 422 99.73 32.72 3.41
N SER A 423 99.49 31.41 3.29
CA SER A 423 100.39 30.36 3.78
C SER A 423 100.65 29.32 2.70
N SER A 424 101.65 28.44 2.89
CA SER A 424 101.90 27.36 1.94
C SER A 424 100.92 26.21 2.13
N GLU A 425 100.61 25.47 1.06
CA GLU A 425 99.78 24.25 1.15
C GLU A 425 100.32 23.24 2.17
N ARG A 426 101.65 23.17 2.33
CA ARG A 426 102.30 22.36 3.37
C ARG A 426 101.92 22.82 4.77
N SER A 427 101.83 24.13 5.00
CA SER A 427 101.39 24.68 6.29
C SER A 427 99.92 24.37 6.58
N ILE A 428 99.05 24.42 5.56
CA ILE A 428 97.64 24.03 5.71
C ILE A 428 97.52 22.54 6.06
N ASN A 429 98.27 21.67 5.40
CA ASN A 429 98.29 20.23 5.72
C ASN A 429 98.76 19.96 7.16
N THR A 430 99.77 20.69 7.65
CA THR A 430 100.17 20.61 9.06
C THR A 430 99.05 21.05 10.00
N ASN A 431 98.29 22.08 9.65
CA ASN A 431 97.15 22.52 10.44
C ASN A 431 96.01 21.48 10.41
N ILE A 432 95.76 20.81 9.28
CA ILE A 432 94.81 19.69 9.17
C ILE A 432 95.25 18.53 10.06
N TYR A 433 96.54 18.18 10.03
CA TYR A 433 97.11 17.16 10.90
C TYR A 433 96.94 17.50 12.40
N ASN A 434 97.19 18.75 12.78
CA ASN A 434 97.01 19.22 14.15
C ASN A 434 95.53 19.17 14.57
N LEU A 435 94.64 19.58 13.67
CA LEU A 435 93.20 19.51 13.88
C LEU A 435 92.73 18.06 14.03
N ARG A 436 93.26 17.14 13.21
CA ARG A 436 93.01 15.71 13.30
C ARG A 436 93.42 15.15 14.66
N ARG A 437 94.62 15.49 15.13
CA ARG A 437 95.14 15.08 16.44
C ARG A 437 94.29 15.63 17.58
N LYS A 438 93.86 16.90 17.50
CA LYS A 438 92.97 17.54 18.51
C LYS A 438 91.60 16.88 18.57
N LEU A 439 91.09 16.41 17.44
CA LEU A 439 89.76 15.80 17.32
C LEU A 439 89.79 14.25 17.35
N SER A 440 90.97 13.66 17.55
CA SER A 440 91.19 12.21 17.69
C SER A 440 90.72 11.34 16.51
N PHE A 441 90.94 11.80 15.27
CA PHE A 441 90.65 11.01 14.06
C PHE A 441 91.87 10.21 13.56
N GLU A 442 91.64 9.00 13.03
CA GLU A 442 92.71 8.10 12.57
C GLU A 442 93.43 8.60 11.31
N THR A 443 92.71 9.23 10.37
CA THR A 443 93.27 9.74 9.11
C THR A 443 92.75 11.13 8.76
N ASP A 444 93.51 11.90 7.98
CA ASP A 444 93.10 13.26 7.55
C ASP A 444 91.83 13.21 6.68
N ASN A 445 91.66 12.15 5.89
CA ASN A 445 90.45 11.90 5.09
C ASN A 445 89.22 11.66 5.97
N ALA A 446 89.36 10.94 7.09
CA ALA A 446 88.27 10.74 8.04
C ALA A 446 87.83 12.05 8.70
N LEU A 447 88.79 12.93 9.05
CA LEU A 447 88.50 14.28 9.54
C LEU A 447 87.75 15.10 8.49
N ILE A 448 88.27 15.19 7.27
CA ILE A 448 87.67 16.01 6.19
C ILE A 448 86.24 15.54 5.90
N THR A 449 86.03 14.22 5.83
CA THR A 449 84.70 13.62 5.61
C THR A 449 83.74 13.94 6.75
N PHE A 450 84.20 13.82 8.00
CA PHE A 450 83.41 14.20 9.17
C PHE A 450 83.02 15.68 9.12
N ILE A 451 83.98 16.58 8.85
CA ILE A 451 83.74 18.02 8.79
C ILE A 451 82.73 18.35 7.69
N GLN A 452 82.88 17.76 6.50
CA GLN A 452 81.94 17.99 5.40
C GLN A 452 80.53 17.47 5.71
N GLY A 453 80.41 16.42 6.53
CA GLY A 453 79.13 15.84 6.98
C GLY A 453 78.51 16.47 8.24
N PHE A 454 79.29 17.23 9.03
CA PHE A 454 78.87 17.83 10.30
C PHE A 454 77.92 19.02 10.12
#